data_AF-A0A5S3N6Y7-F1
#
_entry.id   AF-A0A5S3N6Y7-F1
#
_cell.length_a   1.000
_cell.length_b   1.000
_cell.length_c   1.000
_cell.angle_alpha   90.00
_cell.angle_beta   90.00
_cell.angle_gamma   90.00
#
_symmetry.space_group_name_H-M   'P 1'
#
loop_
_entity.id
_entity.type
_entity.pdbx_description
1 polymer ?
#
loop_
_entity_poly.entity_id
_entity_poly.type
_entity_poly.pdbx_seq_one_letter_code
_entity_poly.pdbx_strand_id
1 'polypeptide(L)'
;MGKIKNPLSKKVLSSNWLITLTSTMLGVLLGLYLNSYYENKKLIEAKEKALEQVLKEVSENEEILTSYNSALKSKFDPLMYLFSKLNEDGEILVHKDSIKIFKESSKNIISIENIQEKSANFYQINGTFDFHLDSPLLFKGLSNVTWQSYKQTNYLSITNFRCLIDFEGLYELQEEVNKLNYNWRETFVNENFFENIVFRNKLAKQMRNLIIKQNLLLDLYKYRENVLKNCD
;
A
#
# COMPACT_ATOMS: atom_id res chain seq x y z
N MET A 1 4.75 86.44 -2.77
CA MET A 1 5.49 85.26 -2.26
C MET A 1 5.51 85.31 -0.73
N GLY A 2 4.71 84.48 -0.06
CA GLY A 2 4.75 84.32 1.40
C GLY A 2 4.52 82.86 1.74
N LYS A 3 5.58 82.15 2.13
CA LYS A 3 5.55 80.72 2.48
C LYS A 3 4.83 80.54 3.83
N ILE A 4 3.67 79.91 3.82
CA ILE A 4 3.03 79.39 5.04
C ILE A 4 3.83 78.15 5.48
N LYS A 5 4.75 78.33 6.42
CA LYS A 5 5.40 77.23 7.15
C LYS A 5 4.45 76.79 8.25
N ASN A 6 3.87 75.59 8.11
CA ASN A 6 3.03 74.96 9.12
C ASN A 6 3.93 74.37 10.24
N PRO A 7 4.00 74.95 11.47
CA PRO A 7 4.90 74.48 12.53
C PRO A 7 4.29 73.39 13.41
N LEU A 8 2.99 73.08 13.25
CA LEU A 8 2.25 72.13 14.07
C LEU A 8 2.59 70.65 13.78
N SER A 9 3.05 70.32 12.56
CA SER A 9 3.39 68.92 12.22
C SER A 9 4.66 68.42 12.91
N LYS A 10 5.61 69.31 13.23
CA LYS A 10 6.90 68.92 13.84
C LYS A 10 6.82 68.63 15.35
N LYS A 11 5.89 69.25 16.09
CA LYS A 11 5.74 69.03 17.54
C LYS A 11 4.96 67.77 17.90
N VAL A 12 4.04 67.32 17.04
CA VAL A 12 3.28 66.07 17.25
C VAL A 12 4.15 64.85 16.94
N LEU A 13 5.05 64.95 15.94
CA LEU A 13 6.02 63.91 15.58
C LEU A 13 7.20 63.77 16.58
N SER A 14 7.43 64.75 17.46
CA SER A 14 8.52 64.74 18.45
C SER A 14 8.05 64.46 19.89
N SER A 15 6.80 64.00 20.08
CA SER A 15 6.29 63.68 21.40
C SER A 15 6.83 62.31 21.86
N ASN A 16 7.52 62.27 23.01
CA ASN A 16 8.02 61.02 23.60
C ASN A 16 6.94 59.94 23.69
N TRP A 17 5.69 60.31 23.96
CA TRP A 17 4.56 59.39 23.99
C TRP A 17 4.25 58.76 22.63
N LEU A 18 4.32 59.52 21.54
CA LEU A 18 4.10 59.01 20.18
C LEU A 18 5.26 58.13 19.71
N ILE A 19 6.49 58.46 20.11
CA ILE A 19 7.68 57.62 19.86
C ILE A 19 7.56 56.30 20.64
N THR A 20 7.15 56.33 21.91
CA THR A 20 6.92 55.11 22.71
C THR A 20 5.79 54.27 22.12
N LEU A 21 4.65 54.86 21.77
CA LEU A 21 3.52 54.15 21.18
C LEU A 21 3.88 53.49 19.85
N THR A 22 4.58 54.21 18.96
CA THR A 22 5.03 53.67 17.68
C THR A 22 6.10 52.59 17.87
N SER A 23 7.02 52.74 18.81
CA SER A 23 8.01 51.71 19.16
C SER A 23 7.35 50.45 19.73
N THR A 24 6.36 50.56 20.61
CA THR A 24 5.60 49.43 21.14
C THR A 24 4.80 48.74 20.04
N MET A 25 4.12 49.51 19.17
CA MET A 25 3.34 48.95 18.05
C MET A 25 4.25 48.23 17.05
N LEU A 26 5.40 48.82 16.71
CA LEU A 26 6.42 48.17 15.87
C LEU A 26 6.97 46.90 16.53
N GLY A 27 7.23 46.94 17.84
CA GLY A 27 7.69 45.77 18.60
C GLY A 27 6.67 44.63 18.60
N VAL A 28 5.39 44.94 18.79
CA VAL A 28 4.29 43.94 18.71
C VAL A 28 4.16 43.40 17.29
N LEU A 29 4.15 44.26 16.27
CA LEU A 29 4.04 43.84 14.87
C LEU A 29 5.23 42.96 14.44
N LEU A 30 6.46 43.35 14.81
CA LEU A 30 7.66 42.55 14.57
C LEU A 30 7.61 41.22 15.34
N GLY A 31 7.15 41.24 16.60
CA GLY A 31 6.98 40.03 17.40
C GLY A 31 5.99 39.04 16.78
N LEU A 32 4.82 39.54 16.34
CA LEU A 32 3.81 38.73 15.64
C LEU A 32 4.34 38.18 14.32
N TYR A 33 5.04 39.02 13.55
CA TYR A 33 5.65 38.60 12.28
C TYR A 33 6.70 37.50 12.48
N LEU A 34 7.62 37.70 13.43
CA LEU A 34 8.65 36.71 13.74
C LEU A 34 8.03 35.41 14.25
N ASN A 35 7.05 35.49 15.15
CA ASN A 35 6.36 34.31 15.67
C ASN A 35 5.68 33.53 14.54
N SER A 36 4.93 34.22 13.68
CA SER A 36 4.27 33.61 12.52
C SER A 36 5.29 32.98 11.55
N TYR A 37 6.43 33.62 11.33
CA TYR A 37 7.51 33.08 10.50
C TYR A 37 8.10 31.79 11.09
N TYR A 38 8.39 31.76 12.39
CA TYR A 38 8.93 30.56 13.06
C TYR A 38 7.91 29.43 13.14
N GLU A 39 6.63 29.74 13.40
CA GLU A 39 5.54 28.76 13.38
C GLU A 39 5.38 28.13 12.00
N ASN A 40 5.38 28.93 10.94
CA ASN A 40 5.29 28.43 9.58
C ASN A 40 6.50 27.57 9.21
N LYS A 41 7.72 28.00 9.57
CA LYS A 41 8.93 27.21 9.35
C LYS A 41 8.86 25.84 10.06
N LYS A 42 8.45 25.83 11.33
CA LYS A 42 8.27 24.60 12.11
C LYS A 42 7.20 23.69 11.50
N LEU A 43 6.13 24.26 10.95
CA LEU A 43 5.07 23.53 10.28
C LEU A 43 5.58 22.84 9.00
N ILE A 44 6.40 23.54 8.20
CA ILE A 44 7.04 22.99 6.99
C ILE A 44 8.00 21.85 7.35
N GLU A 45 8.91 22.05 8.32
CA GLU A 45 9.84 21.00 8.76
C GLU A 45 9.12 19.75 9.29
N ALA A 46 7.98 19.95 9.96
CA ALA A 46 7.17 18.85 10.46
C ALA A 46 6.38 18.13 9.34
N LYS A 47 5.90 18.88 8.33
CA LYS A 47 5.32 18.32 7.10
C LYS A 47 6.31 17.39 6.40
N GLU A 48 7.54 17.86 6.19
CA GLU A 48 8.61 17.12 5.52
C GLU A 48 8.89 15.80 6.25
N LYS A 49 9.13 15.84 7.56
CA LYS A 49 9.35 14.63 8.38
C LYS A 49 8.16 13.67 8.33
N ALA A 50 6.93 14.18 8.32
CA ALA A 50 5.75 13.34 8.24
C ALA A 50 5.62 12.66 6.87
N LEU A 51 5.92 13.38 5.77
CA LEU A 51 5.97 12.81 4.43
C LEU A 51 7.08 11.75 4.31
N GLU A 52 8.25 11.95 4.92
CA GLU A 52 9.30 10.93 4.98
C GLU A 52 8.81 9.63 5.63
N GLN A 53 8.01 9.72 6.70
CA GLN A 53 7.43 8.52 7.31
C GLN A 53 6.40 7.86 6.40
N VAL A 54 5.54 8.63 5.72
CA VAL A 54 4.58 8.09 4.74
C VAL A 54 5.30 7.33 3.63
N LEU A 55 6.41 7.87 3.12
CA LEU A 55 7.23 7.21 2.12
C LEU A 55 7.88 5.93 2.63
N LYS A 56 8.34 5.95 3.88
CA LYS A 56 8.92 4.78 4.51
C LYS A 56 7.88 3.66 4.60
N GLU A 57 6.66 3.96 5.06
CA GLU A 57 5.54 3.00 5.06
C GLU A 57 5.25 2.46 3.66
N VAL A 58 5.21 3.32 2.64
CA VAL A 58 5.02 2.93 1.24
C VAL A 58 6.13 1.98 0.77
N SER A 59 7.39 2.27 1.08
CA SER A 59 8.54 1.43 0.68
C SER A 59 8.53 0.07 1.39
N GLU A 60 8.22 0.04 2.68
CA GLU A 60 8.10 -1.21 3.45
C GLU A 60 6.95 -2.07 2.92
N ASN A 61 5.81 -1.43 2.62
CA ASN A 61 4.66 -2.10 2.01
C ASN A 61 5.00 -2.66 0.61
N GLU A 62 5.76 -1.93 -0.21
CA GLU A 62 6.23 -2.41 -1.52
C GLU A 62 7.08 -3.67 -1.39
N GLU A 63 8.03 -3.71 -0.46
CA GLU A 63 8.89 -4.88 -0.23
C GLU A 63 8.07 -6.11 0.18
N ILE A 64 7.17 -5.92 1.16
CA ILE A 64 6.28 -6.97 1.66
C ILE A 64 5.38 -7.49 0.52
N LEU A 65 4.80 -6.58 -0.27
CA LEU A 65 3.94 -6.91 -1.41
C LEU A 65 4.71 -7.63 -2.52
N THR A 66 5.94 -7.22 -2.81
CA THR A 66 6.78 -7.82 -3.86
C THR A 66 7.10 -9.28 -3.54
N SER A 67 7.53 -9.54 -2.30
CA SER A 67 7.80 -10.90 -1.82
C SER A 67 6.54 -11.76 -1.88
N TYR A 68 5.43 -11.24 -1.36
CA TYR A 68 4.16 -11.97 -1.34
C TYR A 68 3.60 -12.27 -2.74
N ASN A 69 3.63 -11.28 -3.64
CA ASN A 69 3.17 -11.42 -5.02
C ASN A 69 4.00 -12.47 -5.77
N SER A 70 5.32 -12.46 -5.58
CA SER A 70 6.22 -13.44 -6.18
C SER A 70 5.93 -14.86 -5.69
N ALA A 71 5.72 -15.02 -4.37
CA ALA A 71 5.34 -16.29 -3.77
C ALA A 71 3.98 -16.79 -4.31
N LEU A 72 2.96 -15.94 -4.36
CA LEU A 72 1.66 -16.28 -4.93
C LEU A 72 1.74 -16.69 -6.40
N LYS A 73 2.43 -15.90 -7.23
CA LYS A 73 2.61 -16.19 -8.67
C LYS A 73 3.29 -17.53 -8.90
N SER A 74 4.36 -17.82 -8.16
CA SER A 74 5.10 -19.08 -8.32
C SER A 74 4.28 -20.32 -7.97
N LYS A 75 3.22 -20.18 -7.17
CA LYS A 75 2.29 -21.26 -6.83
C LYS A 75 1.02 -21.29 -7.66
N PHE A 76 0.67 -20.20 -8.37
CA PHE A 76 -0.58 -20.09 -9.12
C PHE A 76 -0.69 -21.15 -10.23
N ASP A 77 0.29 -21.20 -11.15
CA ASP A 77 0.22 -22.12 -12.29
C ASP A 77 0.29 -23.59 -11.86
N PRO A 78 1.19 -24.00 -10.92
CA PRO A 78 1.14 -25.35 -10.35
C PRO A 78 -0.23 -25.69 -9.77
N LEU A 79 -0.84 -24.78 -9.01
CA LEU A 79 -2.14 -25.02 -8.36
C LEU A 79 -3.25 -25.21 -9.40
N MET A 80 -3.27 -24.37 -10.45
CA MET A 80 -4.23 -24.51 -11.54
C MET A 80 -4.03 -25.81 -12.31
N TYR A 81 -2.78 -26.21 -12.52
CA TYR A 81 -2.45 -27.48 -13.15
C TYR A 81 -2.94 -28.66 -12.30
N LEU A 82 -2.72 -28.64 -10.98
CA LEU A 82 -3.24 -29.66 -10.06
C LEU A 82 -4.77 -29.75 -10.13
N PHE A 83 -5.47 -28.61 -10.09
CA PHE A 83 -6.93 -28.58 -10.19
C PHE A 83 -7.46 -29.18 -11.50
N SER A 84 -6.70 -29.07 -12.59
CA SER A 84 -7.06 -29.69 -13.88
C SER A 84 -6.95 -31.23 -13.89
N LYS A 85 -6.31 -31.82 -12.86
CA LYS A 85 -6.11 -33.28 -12.73
C LYS A 85 -7.01 -33.92 -11.69
N LEU A 86 -7.84 -33.14 -11.00
CA LEU A 86 -8.82 -33.65 -10.06
C LEU A 86 -10.06 -34.15 -10.81
N ASN A 87 -10.53 -35.35 -10.46
CA ASN A 87 -11.83 -35.85 -10.92
C ASN A 87 -12.99 -35.30 -10.06
N GLU A 88 -14.20 -35.84 -10.26
CA GLU A 88 -15.40 -35.46 -9.50
C GLU A 88 -15.29 -35.84 -8.01
N ASP A 89 -14.59 -36.93 -7.71
CA ASP A 89 -14.33 -37.40 -6.34
C ASP A 89 -13.16 -36.68 -5.64
N GLY A 90 -12.51 -35.72 -6.33
CA GLY A 90 -11.32 -35.02 -5.81
C GLY A 90 -10.04 -35.86 -5.81
N GLU A 91 -10.03 -37.01 -6.49
CA GLU A 91 -8.83 -37.82 -6.73
C GLU A 91 -7.97 -37.22 -7.85
N ILE A 92 -6.64 -37.24 -7.66
CA ILE A 92 -5.70 -36.81 -8.69
C ILE A 92 -5.46 -37.97 -9.66
N LEU A 93 -5.96 -37.82 -10.90
CA LEU A 93 -5.81 -38.81 -11.96
C LEU A 93 -4.92 -38.27 -13.09
N VAL A 94 -3.85 -39.00 -13.39
CA VAL A 94 -2.85 -38.60 -14.39
C VAL A 94 -2.63 -39.72 -15.40
N HIS A 95 -2.66 -39.37 -16.68
CA HIS A 95 -2.36 -40.32 -17.74
C HIS A 95 -0.92 -40.83 -17.61
N LYS A 96 -0.68 -42.12 -17.90
CA LYS A 96 0.64 -42.74 -17.73
C LYS A 96 1.76 -41.96 -18.46
N ASP A 97 1.48 -41.47 -19.66
CA ASP A 97 2.43 -40.69 -20.47
C ASP A 97 2.72 -39.28 -19.90
N SER A 98 1.86 -38.76 -19.02
CA SER A 98 1.98 -37.41 -18.44
C SER A 98 2.61 -37.38 -17.05
N ILE A 99 3.02 -38.53 -16.50
CA ILE A 99 3.48 -38.60 -15.12
C ILE A 99 4.71 -37.75 -14.84
N LYS A 100 5.65 -37.68 -15.80
CA LYS A 100 6.86 -36.87 -15.69
C LYS A 100 6.51 -35.38 -15.64
N ILE A 101 5.67 -34.94 -16.56
CA ILE A 101 5.18 -33.55 -16.63
C ILE A 101 4.43 -33.20 -15.34
N PHE A 102 3.62 -34.13 -14.81
CA PHE A 102 2.91 -33.90 -13.56
C PHE A 102 3.87 -33.68 -12.39
N LYS A 103 4.89 -34.54 -12.22
CA LYS A 103 5.90 -34.40 -11.16
C LYS A 103 6.62 -33.05 -11.25
N GLU A 104 6.99 -32.63 -12.46
CA GLU A 104 7.68 -31.35 -12.67
C GLU A 104 6.77 -30.15 -12.39
N SER A 105 5.52 -30.19 -12.87
CA SER A 105 4.58 -29.07 -12.78
C SER A 105 3.97 -28.88 -11.39
N SER A 106 3.96 -29.92 -10.56
CA SER A 106 3.33 -29.92 -9.23
C SER A 106 4.33 -29.88 -8.06
N LYS A 107 5.65 -29.93 -8.33
CA LYS A 107 6.73 -30.08 -7.34
C LYS A 107 6.66 -29.14 -6.13
N ASN A 108 6.11 -27.94 -6.30
CA ASN A 108 6.10 -26.88 -5.29
C ASN A 108 4.77 -26.73 -4.54
N ILE A 109 3.82 -27.64 -4.78
CA ILE A 109 2.48 -27.63 -4.19
C ILE A 109 2.01 -29.00 -3.69
N ILE A 110 2.64 -30.10 -4.11
CA ILE A 110 2.31 -31.45 -3.66
C ILE A 110 3.58 -32.27 -3.45
N SER A 111 3.64 -32.94 -2.31
CA SER A 111 4.62 -33.97 -2.01
C SER A 111 4.03 -35.33 -2.36
N ILE A 112 4.49 -35.93 -3.45
CA ILE A 112 3.98 -37.22 -3.95
C ILE A 112 4.52 -38.35 -3.06
N GLU A 113 3.62 -39.09 -2.45
CA GLU A 113 3.94 -40.21 -1.56
C GLU A 113 3.80 -41.56 -2.28
N ASN A 114 2.72 -41.72 -3.04
CA ASN A 114 2.42 -42.96 -3.74
C ASN A 114 1.76 -42.71 -5.11
N ILE A 115 2.01 -43.61 -6.05
CA ILE A 115 1.41 -43.64 -7.38
C ILE A 115 0.85 -45.04 -7.58
N GLN A 116 -0.47 -45.15 -7.67
CA GLN A 116 -1.18 -46.42 -7.82
C GLN A 116 -1.81 -46.51 -9.21
N GLU A 117 -1.76 -47.69 -9.83
CA GLU A 117 -2.46 -47.91 -11.09
C GLU A 117 -3.97 -48.02 -10.85
N LYS A 118 -4.75 -47.11 -11.44
CA LYS A 118 -6.22 -47.13 -11.36
C LYS A 118 -6.83 -47.83 -12.57
N SER A 119 -6.22 -47.66 -13.75
CA SER A 119 -6.67 -48.26 -15.01
C SER A 119 -5.52 -48.40 -16.01
N ALA A 120 -5.79 -49.02 -17.17
CA ALA A 120 -4.82 -49.22 -18.25
C ALA A 120 -4.07 -47.95 -18.65
N ASN A 121 -4.72 -46.77 -18.56
CA ASN A 121 -4.19 -45.50 -19.04
C ASN A 121 -3.89 -44.47 -17.94
N PHE A 122 -4.28 -44.73 -16.68
CA PHE A 122 -4.21 -43.72 -15.61
C PHE A 122 -3.58 -44.23 -14.31
N TYR A 123 -2.79 -43.36 -13.71
CA TYR A 123 -2.34 -43.47 -12.32
C TYR A 123 -3.18 -42.57 -11.42
N GLN A 124 -3.53 -43.07 -10.24
CA GLN A 124 -3.97 -42.30 -9.09
C GLN A 124 -2.75 -41.84 -8.30
N ILE A 125 -2.67 -40.55 -8.00
CA ILE A 125 -1.57 -39.96 -7.24
C ILE A 125 -2.06 -39.61 -5.85
N ASN A 126 -1.38 -40.15 -4.84
CA ASN A 126 -1.60 -39.83 -3.44
C ASN A 126 -0.41 -39.03 -2.93
N GLY A 127 -0.70 -37.93 -2.25
CA GLY A 127 0.33 -37.05 -1.71
C GLY A 127 -0.25 -35.99 -0.79
N THR A 128 0.65 -35.31 -0.10
CA THR A 128 0.31 -34.22 0.82
C THR A 128 0.38 -32.88 0.09
N PHE A 129 -0.66 -32.07 0.25
CA PHE A 129 -0.69 -30.70 -0.29
C PHE A 129 0.22 -29.78 0.54
N ASP A 130 1.21 -29.21 -0.12
CA ASP A 130 2.23 -28.34 0.48
C ASP A 130 2.10 -26.92 -0.08
N PHE A 131 1.26 -26.12 0.57
CA PHE A 131 1.03 -24.73 0.18
C PHE A 131 1.41 -23.78 1.30
N HIS A 132 2.72 -23.53 1.43
CA HIS A 132 3.26 -22.56 2.38
C HIS A 132 3.50 -21.17 1.74
N LEU A 133 2.84 -20.15 2.26
CA LEU A 133 3.09 -18.74 1.93
C LEU A 133 3.59 -18.01 3.17
N ASP A 134 4.90 -17.80 3.25
CA ASP A 134 5.52 -17.07 4.36
C ASP A 134 5.50 -15.57 4.08
N SER A 135 4.40 -14.91 4.46
CA SER A 135 4.31 -13.44 4.40
C SER A 135 3.42 -12.87 5.50
N PRO A 136 3.82 -11.76 6.14
CA PRO A 136 2.97 -11.05 7.09
C PRO A 136 1.68 -10.53 6.44
N LEU A 137 1.68 -10.31 5.13
CA LEU A 137 0.54 -9.85 4.34
C LEU A 137 -0.63 -10.84 4.43
N LEU A 138 -0.36 -12.14 4.62
CA LEU A 138 -1.39 -13.18 4.79
C LEU A 138 -2.31 -12.89 5.99
N PHE A 139 -1.78 -12.26 7.06
CA PHE A 139 -2.53 -12.07 8.30
C PHE A 139 -2.85 -10.61 8.61
N LYS A 140 -1.90 -9.70 8.37
CA LYS A 140 -2.00 -8.30 8.81
C LYS A 140 -2.41 -7.33 7.71
N GLY A 141 -2.26 -7.68 6.44
CA GLY A 141 -2.39 -6.73 5.34
C GLY A 141 -1.23 -5.72 5.29
N LEU A 142 -1.31 -4.80 4.33
CA LEU A 142 -0.41 -3.66 4.17
C LEU A 142 -0.85 -2.50 5.08
N SER A 143 0.12 -1.81 5.70
CA SER A 143 -0.15 -0.74 6.69
C SER A 143 -0.60 0.55 6.04
N ASN A 144 -1.60 1.22 6.61
CA ASN A 144 -2.02 2.57 6.25
C ASN A 144 -1.92 3.58 7.41
N VAL A 145 -1.33 3.16 8.53
CA VAL A 145 -1.39 3.89 9.81
C VAL A 145 -0.73 5.26 9.68
N THR A 146 0.41 5.31 8.98
CA THR A 146 1.17 6.54 8.83
C THR A 146 0.41 7.56 7.99
N TRP A 147 -0.24 7.10 6.92
CA TRP A 147 -1.09 7.96 6.10
C TRP A 147 -2.33 8.47 6.83
N GLN A 148 -3.03 7.61 7.56
CA GLN A 148 -4.18 8.05 8.36
C GLN A 148 -3.77 9.07 9.43
N SER A 149 -2.60 8.86 10.06
CA SER A 149 -2.03 9.80 11.01
C SER A 149 -1.69 11.14 10.34
N TYR A 150 -1.07 11.11 9.15
CA TYR A 150 -0.76 12.30 8.36
C TYR A 150 -2.01 13.15 8.10
N LYS A 151 -3.12 12.53 7.68
CA LYS A 151 -4.39 13.22 7.39
C LYS A 151 -5.02 13.92 8.60
N GLN A 152 -4.66 13.52 9.82
CA GLN A 152 -5.16 14.12 11.07
C GLN A 152 -4.33 15.32 11.56
N THR A 153 -3.23 15.65 10.86
CA THR A 153 -2.34 16.74 11.26
C THR A 153 -2.67 18.06 10.55
N ASN A 154 -2.23 19.17 11.15
CA ASN A 154 -2.37 20.50 10.55
C ASN A 154 -1.54 20.68 9.26
N TYR A 155 -0.59 19.77 8.99
CA TYR A 155 0.24 19.80 7.78
C TYR A 155 -0.61 19.66 6.51
N LEU A 156 -1.75 18.96 6.59
CA LEU A 156 -2.66 18.78 5.46
C LEU A 156 -3.04 20.11 4.77
N SER A 157 -3.20 21.18 5.55
CA SER A 157 -3.59 22.51 5.05
C SER A 157 -2.52 23.20 4.19
N ILE A 158 -1.26 22.81 4.34
CA ILE A 158 -0.12 23.36 3.60
C ILE A 158 0.47 22.37 2.60
N THR A 159 -0.12 21.19 2.46
CA THR A 159 0.28 20.17 1.50
C THR A 159 -0.45 20.38 0.18
N ASN A 160 0.28 20.23 -0.92
CA ASN A 160 -0.29 20.31 -2.25
C ASN A 160 -1.43 19.30 -2.43
N PHE A 161 -2.59 19.77 -2.86
CA PHE A 161 -3.78 18.94 -3.03
C PHE A 161 -3.56 17.75 -3.99
N ARG A 162 -2.70 17.92 -5.02
CA ARG A 162 -2.37 16.84 -5.95
C ARG A 162 -1.61 15.70 -5.26
N CYS A 163 -0.65 16.03 -4.41
CA CYS A 163 0.06 15.04 -3.59
C CYS A 163 -0.91 14.25 -2.70
N LEU A 164 -1.91 14.91 -2.13
CA LEU A 164 -2.94 14.26 -1.31
C LEU A 164 -3.78 13.28 -2.14
N ILE A 165 -4.21 13.67 -3.34
CA ILE A 165 -4.94 12.78 -4.25
C ILE A 165 -4.10 11.56 -4.63
N ASP A 166 -2.84 11.78 -5.01
CA ASP A 166 -1.95 10.71 -5.46
C ASP A 166 -1.71 9.67 -4.34
N PHE A 167 -1.48 10.13 -3.09
CA PHE A 167 -1.37 9.23 -1.94
C PHE A 167 -2.70 8.55 -1.59
N GLU A 168 -3.82 9.29 -1.58
CA GLU A 168 -5.12 8.68 -1.26
C GLU A 168 -5.44 7.55 -2.25
N GLY A 169 -5.25 7.76 -3.56
CA GLY A 169 -5.48 6.73 -4.57
C GLY A 169 -4.59 5.49 -4.39
N LEU A 170 -3.33 5.70 -3.98
CA LEU A 170 -2.42 4.60 -3.62
C LEU A 170 -2.95 3.80 -2.43
N TYR A 171 -3.37 4.47 -1.36
CA TYR A 171 -3.87 3.80 -0.15
C TYR A 171 -5.25 3.17 -0.35
N GLU A 172 -6.11 3.73 -1.20
CA GLU A 172 -7.38 3.12 -1.60
C GLU A 172 -7.15 1.79 -2.34
N LEU A 173 -6.20 1.75 -3.28
CA LEU A 173 -5.85 0.50 -3.96
C LEU A 173 -5.22 -0.51 -2.99
N GLN A 174 -4.44 -0.04 -2.02
CA GLN A 174 -3.88 -0.87 -0.96
C GLN A 174 -4.96 -1.54 -0.12
N GLU A 175 -6.00 -0.79 0.28
CA GLU A 175 -7.17 -1.35 0.98
C GLU A 175 -7.92 -2.37 0.12
N GLU A 176 -8.05 -2.14 -1.19
CA GLU A 176 -8.66 -3.11 -2.10
C GLU A 176 -7.85 -4.42 -2.13
N VAL A 177 -6.52 -4.33 -2.23
CA VAL A 177 -5.62 -5.49 -2.17
C VAL A 177 -5.75 -6.23 -0.84
N ASN A 178 -5.78 -5.52 0.29
CA ASN A 178 -5.99 -6.10 1.61
C ASN A 178 -7.30 -6.88 1.70
N LYS A 179 -8.40 -6.29 1.21
CA LYS A 179 -9.73 -6.94 1.19
C LYS A 179 -9.76 -8.18 0.30
N LEU A 180 -9.17 -8.11 -0.89
CA LEU A 180 -9.06 -9.26 -1.80
C LEU A 180 -8.24 -10.38 -1.17
N ASN A 181 -7.14 -10.03 -0.51
CA ASN A 181 -6.29 -10.99 0.17
C ASN A 181 -7.01 -11.70 1.31
N TYR A 182 -7.72 -10.94 2.15
CA TYR A 182 -8.56 -11.49 3.22
C TYR A 182 -9.59 -12.48 2.65
N ASN A 183 -10.36 -12.08 1.62
CA ASN A 183 -11.38 -12.94 1.03
C ASN A 183 -10.80 -14.22 0.41
N TRP A 184 -9.65 -14.10 -0.27
CA TRP A 184 -8.95 -15.24 -0.85
C TRP A 184 -8.48 -16.20 0.25
N ARG A 185 -7.86 -15.68 1.32
CA ARG A 185 -7.42 -16.49 2.46
C ARG A 185 -8.57 -17.21 3.14
N GLU A 186 -9.67 -16.51 3.43
CA GLU A 186 -10.83 -17.12 4.06
C GLU A 186 -11.41 -18.25 3.20
N THR A 187 -11.45 -18.06 1.87
CA THR A 187 -11.88 -19.11 0.94
C THR A 187 -10.89 -20.28 0.94
N PHE A 188 -9.59 -19.99 0.99
CA PHE A 188 -8.54 -21.01 1.01
C PHE A 188 -8.52 -21.86 2.29
N VAL A 189 -8.77 -21.26 3.45
CA VAL A 189 -8.69 -21.94 4.77
C VAL A 189 -9.98 -22.68 5.13
N ASN A 190 -11.14 -22.09 4.83
CA ASN A 190 -12.41 -22.58 5.36
C ASN A 190 -13.15 -23.58 4.45
N GLU A 191 -12.76 -23.70 3.18
CA GLU A 191 -13.46 -24.54 2.20
C GLU A 191 -12.58 -25.73 1.78
N ASN A 192 -13.16 -26.94 1.75
CA ASN A 192 -12.47 -28.11 1.22
C ASN A 192 -12.45 -28.04 -0.32
N PHE A 193 -11.47 -27.30 -0.85
CA PHE A 193 -11.37 -27.02 -2.28
C PHE A 193 -11.05 -28.27 -3.11
N PHE A 194 -10.63 -29.39 -2.52
CA PHE A 194 -10.40 -30.62 -3.27
C PHE A 194 -11.70 -31.30 -3.73
N GLU A 195 -12.80 -31.11 -2.99
CA GLU A 195 -14.05 -31.86 -3.22
C GLU A 195 -15.06 -31.12 -4.14
N ASN A 196 -14.93 -29.80 -4.29
CA ASN A 196 -15.96 -29.01 -4.98
C ASN A 196 -15.39 -28.10 -6.07
N ILE A 197 -15.77 -28.39 -7.32
CA ILE A 197 -15.34 -27.62 -8.50
C ILE A 197 -15.75 -26.14 -8.46
N VAL A 198 -16.90 -25.81 -7.84
CA VAL A 198 -17.35 -24.42 -7.68
C VAL A 198 -16.40 -23.66 -6.78
N PHE A 199 -15.96 -24.26 -5.68
CA PHE A 199 -14.99 -23.66 -4.77
C PHE A 199 -13.61 -23.54 -5.42
N ARG A 200 -13.15 -24.56 -6.16
CA ARG A 200 -11.89 -24.47 -6.96
C ARG A 200 -11.89 -23.27 -7.91
N ASN A 201 -12.97 -23.13 -8.68
CA ASN A 201 -13.10 -22.04 -9.65
C ASN A 201 -13.18 -20.68 -8.97
N LYS A 202 -13.87 -20.58 -7.83
CA LYS A 202 -13.92 -19.36 -7.01
C LYS A 202 -12.54 -18.98 -6.49
N LEU A 203 -11.82 -19.93 -5.89
CA LEU A 203 -10.46 -19.73 -5.37
C LEU A 203 -9.49 -19.29 -6.48
N ALA A 204 -9.51 -19.99 -7.61
CA ALA A 204 -8.70 -19.67 -8.80
C ALA A 204 -8.96 -18.23 -9.29
N LYS A 205 -10.23 -17.86 -9.41
CA LYS A 205 -10.64 -16.51 -9.83
C LYS A 205 -10.18 -15.45 -8.84
N GLN A 206 -10.36 -15.69 -7.54
CA GLN A 206 -9.93 -14.76 -6.49
C GLN A 206 -8.41 -14.59 -6.48
N MET A 207 -7.64 -15.68 -6.56
CA MET A 207 -6.18 -15.64 -6.58
C MET A 207 -5.66 -14.89 -7.82
N ARG A 208 -6.23 -15.15 -9.00
CA ARG A 208 -5.88 -14.41 -10.23
C ARG A 208 -6.17 -12.91 -10.08
N ASN A 209 -7.35 -12.56 -9.59
CA ASN A 209 -7.72 -11.16 -9.38
C ASN A 209 -6.79 -10.47 -8.38
N LEU A 210 -6.45 -11.15 -7.28
CA LEU A 210 -5.49 -10.68 -6.30
C LEU A 210 -4.13 -10.40 -6.95
N ILE A 211 -3.58 -11.36 -7.70
CA ILE A 211 -2.29 -11.19 -8.40
C ILE A 211 -2.31 -9.98 -9.33
N ILE A 212 -3.38 -9.78 -10.11
CA ILE A 212 -3.53 -8.63 -11.01
C ILE A 212 -3.51 -7.32 -10.22
N LYS A 213 -4.28 -7.22 -9.15
CA LYS A 213 -4.37 -6.02 -8.31
C LYS A 213 -3.07 -5.71 -7.57
N GLN A 214 -2.37 -6.74 -7.10
CA GLN A 214 -1.04 -6.58 -6.51
C GLN A 214 -0.02 -6.05 -7.53
N ASN A 215 -0.06 -6.51 -8.78
CA ASN A 215 0.83 -5.98 -9.83
C ASN A 215 0.56 -4.50 -10.09
N LEU A 216 -0.72 -4.12 -10.18
CA LEU A 216 -1.11 -2.72 -10.37
C LEU A 216 -0.59 -1.85 -9.22
N LEU A 217 -0.72 -2.31 -7.98
CA LEU A 217 -0.21 -1.59 -6.80
C LEU A 217 1.32 -1.49 -6.80
N LEU A 218 2.02 -2.57 -7.15
CA LEU A 218 3.48 -2.56 -7.31
C LEU A 218 3.92 -1.56 -8.39
N ASP A 219 3.19 -1.46 -9.49
CA ASP A 219 3.48 -0.47 -10.53
C ASP A 219 3.26 0.95 -10.01
N LEU A 220 2.21 1.21 -9.22
CA LEU A 220 2.02 2.52 -8.57
C LEU A 220 3.14 2.85 -7.57
N TYR A 221 3.64 1.88 -6.80
CA TYR A 221 4.76 2.12 -5.87
C TYR A 221 6.04 2.59 -6.56
N LYS A 222 6.29 2.16 -7.80
CA LYS A 222 7.44 2.64 -8.60
C LYS A 222 7.33 4.12 -8.96
N TYR A 223 6.13 4.69 -8.99
CA TYR A 223 5.91 6.11 -9.29
C TYR A 223 5.98 7.01 -8.04
N ARG A 224 6.26 6.48 -6.84
CA ARG A 224 6.30 7.25 -5.58
C ARG A 224 7.20 8.48 -5.62
N GLU A 225 8.36 8.40 -6.29
CA GLU A 225 9.29 9.52 -6.39
C GLU A 225 8.73 10.67 -7.25
N ASN A 226 7.87 10.36 -8.22
CA ASN A 226 7.19 11.39 -9.00
C ASN A 226 6.02 12.01 -8.21
N VAL A 227 5.36 11.24 -7.33
CA VAL A 227 4.36 11.78 -6.40
C VAL A 227 5.00 12.81 -5.47
N LEU A 228 6.22 12.55 -4.98
CA LEU A 228 6.94 13.48 -4.11
C LEU A 228 7.26 14.83 -4.73
N LYS A 229 7.60 14.85 -6.02
CA LYS A 229 7.83 16.12 -6.75
C LYS A 229 6.57 17.01 -6.77
N ASN A 230 5.40 16.45 -6.52
CA ASN A 230 4.13 17.18 -6.44
C ASN A 230 3.74 17.55 -5.00
N CYS A 231 4.55 17.23 -3.98
CA CYS A 231 4.25 17.46 -2.55
C CYS A 231 4.85 18.76 -1.97
N ASP A 232 5.66 19.46 -2.77
CA ASP A 232 6.15 20.82 -2.51
C ASP A 232 5.03 21.87 -2.66
#